data_AF-S5LTY0-F1
#
_entry.id   AF-S5LTY0-F1
#
_cell.length_a   1.000
_cell.length_b   1.000
_cell.length_c   1.000
_cell.angle_alpha   90.00
_cell.angle_beta   90.00
_cell.angle_gamma   90.00
#
_symmetry.space_group_name_H-M   'P 1'
#
loop_
_entity.id
_entity.type
_entity.pdbx_description
1 polymer ?
#
loop_
_entity_poly.entity_id
_entity_poly.type
_entity_poly.pdbx_seq_one_letter_code
_entity_poly.pdbx_strand_id
1 'polypeptide(L)'
;MALDLNNLVEINNGDFNEISQQLNNGKTVLAALEKGPLLEEALKTGKMNDGFANIKFKEEKDNCGVCGCGKPANTLVYLYR
;
A
#
# COMPACT_ATOMS: atom_id res chain seq x y z
N MET A 1 1.00 14.73 2.63
CA MET A 1 -0.42 15.13 2.71
C MET A 1 -1.12 14.18 3.68
N ALA A 2 -2.29 14.56 4.19
CA ALA A 2 -3.03 13.69 5.10
C ALA A 2 -3.62 12.49 4.34
N LEU A 3 -3.93 11.42 5.07
CA LEU A 3 -4.60 10.25 4.48
C LEU A 3 -6.02 10.65 4.05
N ASP A 4 -6.21 10.82 2.74
CA ASP A 4 -7.47 11.25 2.14
C ASP A 4 -8.30 10.03 1.71
N LEU A 5 -9.26 9.66 2.56
CA LEU A 5 -10.17 8.52 2.32
C LEU A 5 -11.18 8.80 1.20
N ASN A 6 -11.39 10.07 0.84
CA ASN A 6 -12.26 10.44 -0.29
C ASN A 6 -11.61 10.21 -1.67
N ASN A 7 -10.28 10.19 -1.73
CA ASN A 7 -9.50 9.93 -2.95
C ASN A 7 -8.76 8.59 -2.85
N LEU A 8 -9.44 7.58 -2.35
CA LEU A 8 -8.90 6.24 -2.22
C LEU A 8 -9.04 5.44 -3.53
N VAL A 9 -7.94 4.86 -4.01
CA VAL A 9 -7.93 3.93 -5.15
C VAL A 9 -7.45 2.57 -4.65
N GLU A 10 -8.24 1.52 -4.89
CA GLU A 10 -7.87 0.15 -4.48
C GLU A 10 -7.14 -0.56 -5.61
N ILE A 11 -5.89 -0.97 -5.33
CA ILE A 11 -5.03 -1.70 -6.26
C ILE A 11 -4.65 -3.03 -5.63
N ASN A 12 -5.35 -4.07 -6.08
CA ASN A 12 -5.18 -5.45 -5.62
C ASN A 12 -4.35 -6.31 -6.59
N ASN A 13 -3.91 -5.75 -7.72
CA ASN A 13 -3.11 -6.45 -8.72
C ASN A 13 -1.59 -6.31 -8.52
N GLY A 14 -1.16 -5.59 -7.48
CA GLY A 14 0.27 -5.38 -7.24
C GLY A 14 0.94 -4.46 -8.27
N ASP A 15 0.15 -3.66 -8.98
CA ASP A 15 0.63 -2.81 -10.06
C ASP A 15 1.33 -1.56 -9.48
N PHE A 16 2.63 -1.70 -9.22
CA PHE A 16 3.45 -0.63 -8.62
C PHE A 16 3.42 0.66 -9.43
N ASN A 17 3.31 0.55 -10.75
CA ASN A 17 3.31 1.72 -11.63
C ASN A 17 2.02 2.53 -11.43
N GLU A 18 0.89 1.84 -11.37
CA GLU A 18 -0.41 2.45 -11.09
C GLU A 18 -0.44 3.06 -9.67
N ILE A 19 0.10 2.36 -8.66
CA ILE A 19 0.25 2.88 -7.29
C ILE A 19 1.06 4.19 -7.30
N SER A 20 2.21 4.20 -7.99
CA SER A 20 3.07 5.39 -8.07
C SER A 20 2.37 6.56 -8.77
N GLN A 21 1.63 6.29 -9.84
CA GLN A 21 0.87 7.31 -10.56
C GLN A 21 -0.25 7.92 -9.71
N GLN A 22 -1.02 7.10 -8.98
CA GLN A 22 -2.08 7.61 -8.11
C GLN A 22 -1.50 8.43 -6.95
N LEU A 23 -0.39 7.97 -6.34
CA LEU A 23 0.32 8.72 -5.31
C LEU A 23 0.86 10.07 -5.83
N ASN A 24 1.39 10.11 -7.06
CA ASN A 24 1.83 11.36 -7.70
C ASN A 24 0.66 12.30 -8.03
N ASN A 25 -0.52 11.75 -8.31
CA ASN A 25 -1.75 12.54 -8.45
C ASN A 25 -2.30 13.05 -7.10
N GLY A 26 -1.63 12.78 -5.97
CA GLY A 26 -2.06 13.18 -4.64
C GLY A 26 -3.22 12.33 -4.09
N LYS A 27 -3.43 11.13 -4.64
CA LYS A 27 -4.44 10.20 -4.17
C LYS A 27 -3.88 9.23 -3.14
N THR A 28 -4.77 8.69 -2.32
CA THR A 28 -4.47 7.60 -1.40
C THR A 28 -4.66 6.28 -2.14
N VAL A 29 -3.73 5.35 -1.99
CA VAL A 29 -3.80 4.04 -2.63
C VAL A 29 -3.96 2.97 -1.57
N LEU A 30 -4.97 2.13 -1.72
CA LEU A 30 -5.07 0.90 -0.95
C LEU A 30 -4.32 -0.19 -1.71
N ALA A 31 -3.19 -0.64 -1.18
CA ALA A 31 -2.43 -1.72 -1.76
C ALA A 31 -2.60 -3.00 -0.94
N ALA A 32 -2.88 -4.10 -1.64
CA ALA A 32 -2.79 -5.44 -1.08
C ALA A 32 -1.33 -5.90 -1.13
N LEU A 33 -0.73 -6.15 0.02
CA LEU A 33 0.65 -6.59 0.15
C LEU A 33 0.77 -7.85 0.99
N GLU A 34 1.84 -8.61 0.75
CA GLU A 34 2.21 -9.71 1.63
C GLU A 34 2.77 -9.12 2.93
N LYS A 35 2.34 -9.69 4.07
CA LYS A 35 2.95 -9.42 5.37
C LYS A 35 4.35 -10.02 5.43
N GLY A 36 5.31 -9.28 4.88
CA GLY A 36 6.73 -9.58 4.97
C GLY A 36 7.43 -8.66 5.99
N PRO A 37 8.66 -9.00 6.38
CA PRO A 37 9.44 -8.20 7.34
C PRO A 37 9.63 -6.75 6.88
N LEU A 38 9.83 -6.53 5.58
CA LEU A 38 9.94 -5.19 4.98
C LEU A 38 8.66 -4.37 5.14
N LEU A 39 7.49 -5.01 5.02
CA LEU A 39 6.21 -4.34 5.18
C LEU A 39 5.97 -3.99 6.65
N GLU A 40 6.30 -4.91 7.56
CA GLU A 40 6.18 -4.69 9.01
C GLU A 40 7.07 -3.55 9.50
N GLU A 41 8.31 -3.47 9.01
CA GLU A 41 9.19 -2.35 9.31
C GLU A 41 8.64 -1.03 8.76
N ALA A 42 8.16 -1.04 7.51
CA ALA A 42 7.55 0.15 6.92
C ALA A 42 6.30 0.61 7.71
N LEU A 43 5.46 -0.34 8.14
CA LEU A 43 4.28 -0.09 8.98
C LEU A 43 4.65 0.47 10.35
N LYS A 44 5.69 -0.05 11.00
CA LYS A 44 6.21 0.50 12.25
C LYS A 44 6.73 1.93 12.10
N THR A 45 7.42 2.19 10.99
CA THR A 45 8.01 3.50 10.69
C THR A 45 6.95 4.49 10.17
N GLY A 46 5.78 4.00 9.75
CA GLY A 46 4.74 4.78 9.09
C GLY A 46 5.12 5.26 7.68
N LYS A 47 6.24 4.77 7.14
CA LYS A 47 6.77 5.13 5.82
C LYS A 47 7.34 3.89 5.11
N MET A 48 7.08 3.78 3.82
CA MET A 48 7.74 2.83 2.95
C MET A 48 9.25 3.08 2.93
N ASN A 49 10.00 1.99 2.80
CA ASN A 49 11.44 2.04 2.58
C ASN A 49 11.74 2.93 1.36
N ASP A 50 12.83 3.70 1.42
CA ASP A 50 13.21 4.71 0.40
C ASP A 50 12.40 6.03 0.40
N GLY A 51 11.47 6.22 1.35
CA GLY A 51 10.67 7.46 1.40
C GLY A 51 9.68 7.57 0.23
N PHE A 52 9.37 6.44 -0.41
CA PHE A 52 8.48 6.36 -1.55
C PHE A 52 7.08 6.91 -1.24
N ALA A 53 6.50 6.50 -0.12
CA ALA A 53 5.20 6.94 0.39
C ALA A 53 5.08 6.71 1.90
N ASN A 54 4.14 7.38 2.55
CA ASN A 54 3.67 7.01 3.87
C ASN A 54 2.83 5.74 3.76
N ILE A 55 2.90 4.88 4.77
CA ILE A 55 2.16 3.62 4.83
C ILE A 55 1.36 3.58 6.14
N LYS A 56 0.13 3.08 6.07
CA LYS A 56 -0.71 2.88 7.24
C LYS A 56 -1.44 1.56 7.14
N PHE A 57 -1.38 0.78 8.21
CA PHE A 57 -2.13 -0.47 8.31
C PHE A 57 -3.63 -0.21 8.21
N LYS A 58 -4.35 -0.96 7.36
CA LYS A 58 -5.81 -0.96 7.33
C LYS A 58 -6.35 -2.17 8.07
N GLU A 59 -6.15 -3.35 7.48
CA GLU A 59 -6.71 -4.61 7.95
C GLU A 59 -5.91 -5.79 7.36
N GLU A 60 -5.93 -6.91 8.07
CA GLU A 60 -5.45 -8.20 7.57
C GLU A 60 -6.64 -8.95 6.98
N LYS A 61 -6.47 -9.42 5.75
CA LYS A 61 -7.49 -10.20 5.06
C LYS A 61 -6.80 -11.16 4.10
N ASP A 62 -7.07 -12.44 4.28
CA ASP A 62 -6.52 -13.50 3.45
C ASP A 62 -7.01 -13.35 2.00
N ASN A 63 -6.09 -13.52 1.06
CA ASN A 63 -6.37 -13.48 -0.38
C ASN A 63 -6.95 -12.12 -0.85
N CYS A 64 -6.40 -11.01 -0.34
CA CYS A 64 -6.79 -9.65 -0.76
C CYS A 64 -6.42 -9.33 -2.21
N GLY A 65 -5.53 -10.11 -2.81
CA GLY A 65 -5.05 -9.88 -4.16
C GLY A 65 -3.66 -10.46 -4.33
N VAL A 66 -2.93 -9.86 -5.26
CA VAL A 66 -1.56 -10.24 -5.57
C VAL A 66 -0.65 -9.10 -5.16
N CYS A 67 0.29 -9.37 -4.27
CA CYS A 67 1.42 -8.47 -4.01
C CYS A 67 2.14 -8.24 -5.33
N GLY A 68 2.66 -7.03 -5.59
CA GLY A 68 3.44 -6.77 -6.80
C GLY A 68 4.71 -7.63 -6.95
N CYS A 69 5.03 -8.39 -5.89
CA CYS A 69 6.02 -9.46 -5.88
C CYS A 69 5.53 -10.80 -6.48
N GLY A 70 4.29 -10.88 -6.99
CA GLY A 70 3.67 -12.10 -7.55
C GLY A 70 3.13 -13.09 -6.52
N LYS A 71 3.21 -12.74 -5.23
CA LYS A 71 2.73 -13.58 -4.12
C LYS A 71 1.32 -13.20 -3.68
N PRO A 72 0.54 -14.12 -3.07
CA PRO A 72 -0.75 -13.77 -2.50
C PRO A 72 -0.59 -12.70 -1.42
N ALA A 73 -1.40 -11.65 -1.52
CA ALA A 73 -1.47 -10.60 -0.52
C ALA A 73 -2.46 -10.98 0.58
N ASN A 74 -2.04 -10.78 1.82
CA ASN A 74 -2.79 -11.15 3.03
C ASN A 74 -3.09 -9.93 3.91
N THR A 75 -2.67 -8.74 3.47
CA THR A 75 -2.74 -7.51 4.25
C THR A 75 -3.05 -6.34 3.35
N LEU A 76 -3.97 -5.49 3.80
CA LEU A 76 -4.31 -4.24 3.15
C LEU A 76 -3.64 -3.09 3.90
N VAL A 77 -2.96 -2.25 3.14
CA VAL A 77 -2.33 -1.03 3.67
C VAL A 77 -2.73 0.16 2.82
N TYR A 78 -2.84 1.31 3.48
CA TYR A 78 -2.97 2.59 2.81
C TYR A 78 -1.59 3.16 2.52
N LEU A 79 -1.40 3.63 1.30
CA LEU A 79 -0.23 4.35 0.83
C LEU A 79 -0.65 5.77 0.46
N TYR A 80 0.09 6.77 0.92
CA TYR A 80 -0.20 8.18 0.64
C TYR A 80 1.06 9.04 0.75
N ARG A 81 1.13 10.16 0.03
CA ARG A 81 2.25 11.12 0.13
C ARG A 81 1.85 12.34 0.91
#